data_AF-A0A7C6AT45-F1
#
_entry.id   AF-A0A7C6AT45-F1
#
_cell.length_a   1.000
_cell.length_b   1.000
_cell.length_c   1.000
_cell.angle_alpha   90.00
_cell.angle_beta   90.00
_cell.angle_gamma   90.00
#
_symmetry.space_group_name_H-M   'P 1'
#
loop_
_entity.id
_entity.type
_entity.pdbx_description
1 polymer ?
#
loop_
_entity_poly.entity_id
_entity_poly.type
_entity_poly.pdbx_seq_one_letter_code
_entity_poly.pdbx_strand_id
1 'polypeptide(L)'
;MRIFFSATSLLFIVLLAVSCDHDKDNDHDGLSGYPMKTGTFWSYDRFIIIDYYESDQSETIIRTDSIPSEVSVTILRDTVLNGQAVKCFGAYDYPATFRSMEYFFEDADGLKCLGYQNPGPAVFARKSSFVAGNLFSFKGLSGLVGIVEDDSPIILEDPPTLNIKYPLKKGVQWTYRYPREGMSLQIDKKAVGEEVLERNGKLYGCVKIEYLYLYSDLYSGMQITDWIAEEGLVQRISVTNRITLVGHEGESLGTVRIREVLSLRYML
;
A
#
# COMPACT_ATOMS: atom_id res chain seq x y z
N MET A 1 -16.58 -65.42 -35.84
CA MET A 1 -16.63 -64.43 -34.74
C MET A 1 -16.01 -63.13 -35.27
N ARG A 2 -16.85 -62.14 -35.59
CA ARG A 2 -16.40 -60.88 -36.22
C ARG A 2 -15.86 -59.96 -35.11
N ILE A 3 -14.57 -59.66 -35.14
CA ILE A 3 -13.96 -58.67 -34.26
C ILE A 3 -14.08 -57.32 -34.97
N PHE A 4 -15.01 -56.49 -34.50
CA PHE A 4 -15.07 -55.08 -34.85
C PHE A 4 -13.88 -54.38 -34.20
N PHE A 5 -12.90 -53.96 -35.01
CA PHE A 5 -11.97 -52.94 -34.59
C PHE A 5 -12.75 -51.63 -34.52
N SER A 6 -13.06 -51.16 -33.31
CA SER A 6 -13.73 -49.89 -33.13
C SER A 6 -12.75 -48.77 -33.52
N ALA A 7 -13.10 -48.03 -34.56
CA ALA A 7 -12.41 -46.83 -35.02
C ALA A 7 -12.59 -45.64 -34.05
N THR A 8 -12.78 -45.91 -32.75
CA THR A 8 -13.03 -44.91 -31.70
C THR A 8 -11.86 -44.73 -30.73
N SER A 9 -10.78 -45.52 -30.84
CA SER A 9 -9.57 -45.31 -30.02
C SER A 9 -8.49 -44.42 -30.65
N LEU A 10 -8.64 -44.01 -31.92
CA LEU A 10 -7.65 -43.13 -32.57
C LEU A 10 -7.98 -41.62 -32.48
N LEU A 11 -9.19 -41.26 -32.04
CA LEU A 11 -9.64 -39.85 -31.96
C LEU A 11 -9.32 -39.17 -30.62
N PHE A 12 -8.86 -39.91 -29.61
CA PHE A 12 -8.54 -39.36 -28.29
C PHE A 12 -7.06 -38.96 -28.11
N ILE A 13 -6.18 -39.31 -29.05
CA ILE A 13 -4.74 -38.99 -28.95
C ILE A 13 -4.39 -37.71 -29.73
N VAL A 14 -5.22 -37.26 -30.67
CA VAL A 14 -4.96 -36.03 -31.46
C VAL A 14 -5.47 -34.76 -30.76
N LEU A 15 -6.38 -34.87 -29.79
CA LEU A 15 -6.88 -33.73 -29.00
C LEU A 15 -5.95 -33.30 -27.85
N LEU A 16 -4.87 -34.05 -27.57
CA LEU A 16 -3.86 -33.67 -26.57
C LEU A 16 -2.64 -32.94 -27.16
N ALA A 17 -2.59 -32.77 -28.49
CA ALA A 17 -1.51 -32.04 -29.17
C ALA A 17 -1.83 -30.56 -29.45
N VAL A 18 -2.95 -30.05 -28.93
CA VAL A 18 -3.27 -28.60 -28.89
C VAL A 18 -3.33 -28.13 -27.43
N SER A 19 -2.46 -28.68 -26.57
CA SER A 19 -1.90 -27.86 -25.50
C SER A 19 -0.80 -27.06 -26.17
N CYS A 20 -1.18 -25.95 -26.81
CA CYS A 20 -0.23 -24.89 -27.08
C CYS A 20 0.39 -24.55 -25.73
N ASP A 21 1.66 -24.91 -25.62
CA ASP A 21 2.62 -24.36 -24.70
C ASP A 21 2.36 -22.85 -24.58
N HIS A 22 1.63 -22.47 -23.53
CA HIS A 22 1.50 -21.09 -23.12
C HIS A 22 2.51 -20.79 -22.02
N ASP A 23 3.64 -21.50 -22.02
CA ASP A 23 4.90 -20.99 -21.50
C ASP A 23 5.53 -20.09 -22.58
N LYS A 24 4.79 -19.06 -22.98
CA LYS A 24 5.47 -17.79 -23.15
C LYS A 24 5.63 -17.30 -21.72
N ASP A 25 6.86 -17.16 -21.29
CA ASP A 25 7.21 -16.10 -20.36
C ASP A 25 6.47 -14.85 -20.85
N ASN A 26 5.28 -14.60 -20.30
CA ASN A 26 4.70 -13.28 -20.25
C ASN A 26 5.64 -12.55 -19.29
N ASP A 27 6.82 -12.18 -19.79
CA ASP A 27 7.65 -11.15 -19.22
C ASP A 27 6.77 -9.91 -19.37
N HIS A 28 5.83 -9.75 -18.44
CA HIS A 28 5.05 -8.54 -18.32
C HIS A 28 6.12 -7.47 -18.15
N ASP A 29 6.21 -6.53 -19.10
CA ASP A 29 7.26 -5.48 -19.12
C ASP A 29 7.24 -4.59 -17.86
N GLY A 30 6.34 -4.87 -16.93
CA GLY A 30 6.10 -4.16 -15.69
C GLY A 30 5.34 -2.87 -15.94
N LEU A 31 4.90 -2.25 -14.85
CA LEU A 31 4.34 -0.91 -14.93
C LEU A 31 5.49 0.07 -15.13
N SER A 32 5.45 0.81 -16.24
CA SER A 32 6.47 1.79 -16.61
C SER A 32 6.12 3.24 -16.22
N GLY A 33 5.00 3.42 -15.50
CA GLY A 33 4.49 4.72 -15.09
C GLY A 33 3.37 4.58 -14.06
N TYR A 34 2.96 5.71 -13.48
CA TYR A 34 1.80 5.84 -12.60
C TYR A 34 0.82 6.87 -13.19
N PRO A 35 -0.49 6.80 -12.88
CA PRO A 35 -1.40 7.84 -13.33
C PRO A 35 -1.04 9.20 -12.72
N MET A 36 -0.56 10.11 -13.56
CA MET A 36 -0.07 11.44 -13.16
C MET A 36 -0.87 12.58 -13.79
N LYS A 37 -2.04 12.33 -14.38
CA LYS A 37 -2.86 13.40 -14.96
C LYS A 37 -3.55 14.20 -13.85
N THR A 38 -3.44 15.53 -13.89
CA THR A 38 -4.20 16.41 -12.98
C THR A 38 -5.70 16.15 -13.13
N GLY A 39 -6.40 15.99 -12.02
CA GLY A 39 -7.80 15.57 -11.96
C GLY A 39 -8.01 14.06 -11.87
N THR A 40 -6.97 13.22 -11.97
CA THR A 40 -7.10 11.79 -11.63
C THR A 40 -7.56 11.65 -10.19
N PHE A 41 -8.55 10.77 -9.99
CA PHE A 41 -9.25 10.57 -8.73
C PHE A 41 -9.36 9.09 -8.41
N TRP A 42 -9.14 8.75 -7.15
CA TRP A 42 -9.38 7.43 -6.59
C TRP A 42 -10.24 7.55 -5.34
N SER A 43 -11.13 6.58 -5.15
CA SER A 43 -11.87 6.42 -3.90
C SER A 43 -11.67 5.00 -3.39
N TYR A 44 -11.64 4.83 -2.08
CA TYR A 44 -11.32 3.57 -1.42
C TYR A 44 -12.27 3.30 -0.26
N ASP A 45 -12.69 2.05 -0.14
CA ASP A 45 -13.21 1.50 1.10
C ASP A 45 -12.06 1.24 2.07
N ARG A 46 -12.17 1.74 3.30
CA ARG A 46 -11.20 1.52 4.37
C ARG A 46 -11.84 0.83 5.56
N PHE A 47 -11.23 -0.27 6.00
CA PHE A 47 -11.58 -0.96 7.24
C PHE A 47 -10.38 -0.98 8.17
N ILE A 48 -10.53 -0.36 9.34
CA ILE A 48 -9.57 -0.48 10.45
C ILE A 48 -10.11 -1.54 11.40
N ILE A 49 -9.37 -2.65 11.53
CA ILE A 49 -9.72 -3.80 12.34
C ILE A 49 -8.77 -3.85 13.54
N ILE A 50 -9.33 -3.86 14.75
CA ILE A 50 -8.58 -3.87 16.00
C ILE A 50 -8.85 -5.19 16.71
N ASP A 51 -7.85 -6.07 16.72
CA ASP A 51 -7.91 -7.35 17.44
C ASP A 51 -7.27 -7.18 18.82
N TYR A 52 -8.04 -7.38 19.90
CA TYR A 52 -7.55 -7.28 21.28
C TYR A 52 -7.03 -8.62 21.73
N TYR A 53 -5.78 -8.64 22.20
CA TYR A 53 -5.19 -9.81 22.81
C TYR A 53 -5.64 -9.97 24.26
N GLU A 54 -5.75 -11.21 24.73
CA GLU A 54 -6.01 -11.53 26.14
C GLU A 54 -4.94 -10.95 27.07
N SER A 55 -3.67 -10.96 26.63
CA SER A 55 -2.53 -10.34 27.30
C SER A 55 -1.44 -9.97 26.29
N ASP A 56 -0.41 -9.26 26.75
CA ASP A 56 0.73 -8.84 25.91
C ASP A 56 1.53 -10.01 25.32
N GLN A 57 1.53 -11.17 25.98
CA GLN A 57 2.18 -12.41 25.53
C GLN A 57 1.21 -13.44 24.91
N SER A 58 -0.10 -13.27 25.05
CA SER A 58 -1.08 -14.23 24.52
C SER A 58 -1.32 -14.02 23.03
N GLU A 59 -1.42 -15.10 22.25
CA GLU A 59 -1.88 -15.06 20.86
C GLU A 59 -3.41 -15.17 20.74
N THR A 60 -4.12 -15.35 21.86
CA THR A 60 -5.58 -15.43 21.91
C THR A 60 -6.20 -14.06 21.70
N ILE A 61 -7.06 -13.94 20.69
CA ILE A 61 -7.89 -12.76 20.44
C ILE A 61 -9.19 -12.89 21.22
N ILE A 62 -9.49 -11.92 22.07
CA ILE A 62 -10.68 -11.91 22.93
C ILE A 62 -11.79 -10.98 22.41
N ARG A 63 -11.45 -10.02 21.56
CA ARG A 63 -12.38 -9.08 20.93
C ARG A 63 -11.81 -8.61 19.61
N THR A 64 -12.69 -8.37 18.64
CA THR A 64 -12.34 -7.67 17.38
C THR A 64 -13.33 -6.54 17.16
N ASP A 65 -12.81 -5.33 17.01
CA ASP A 65 -13.58 -4.16 16.58
C ASP A 65 -13.25 -3.86 15.11
N SER A 66 -14.22 -3.28 14.39
CA SER A 66 -14.04 -2.85 12.99
C SER A 66 -14.64 -1.47 12.79
N ILE A 67 -13.85 -0.57 12.19
CA ILE A 67 -14.21 0.82 11.93
C ILE A 67 -14.16 1.03 10.41
N PRO A 68 -15.33 1.09 9.74
CA PRO A 68 -15.39 1.45 8.32
C PRO A 68 -15.19 2.95 8.14
N SER A 69 -14.55 3.33 7.05
CA SER A 69 -14.37 4.70 6.59
C SER A 69 -14.08 4.72 5.11
N GLU A 70 -14.04 5.92 4.52
CA GLU A 70 -13.72 6.10 3.11
C GLU A 70 -12.48 6.99 2.99
N VAL A 71 -11.69 6.73 1.95
CA VAL A 71 -10.54 7.56 1.59
C VAL A 71 -10.69 7.95 0.14
N SER A 72 -10.43 9.20 -0.18
CA SER A 72 -10.31 9.66 -1.57
C SER A 72 -8.96 10.30 -1.80
N VAL A 73 -8.40 10.12 -2.99
CA VAL A 73 -7.13 10.71 -3.41
C VAL A 73 -7.35 11.41 -4.74
N THR A 74 -6.88 12.65 -4.88
CA THR A 74 -6.99 13.42 -6.11
C THR A 74 -5.67 14.08 -6.46
N ILE A 75 -5.28 14.05 -7.73
CA ILE A 75 -4.19 14.90 -8.23
C ILE A 75 -4.74 16.30 -8.44
N LEU A 76 -4.49 17.19 -7.47
CA LEU A 76 -5.13 18.50 -7.37
C LEU A 76 -4.61 19.47 -8.42
N ARG A 77 -3.28 19.55 -8.58
CA ARG A 77 -2.63 20.55 -9.43
C ARG A 77 -1.17 20.22 -9.70
N ASP A 78 -0.67 20.82 -10.76
CA ASP A 78 0.77 21.00 -11.00
C ASP A 78 1.30 22.14 -10.12
N THR A 79 2.52 22.00 -9.59
CA THR A 79 3.17 23.02 -8.77
C THR A 79 4.70 22.87 -8.85
N VAL A 80 5.42 23.78 -8.22
CA VAL A 80 6.87 23.67 -8.00
C VAL A 80 7.14 23.59 -6.51
N LEU A 81 7.99 22.66 -6.09
CA LEU A 81 8.45 22.52 -4.71
C LEU A 81 9.98 22.42 -4.72
N ASN A 82 10.65 23.27 -3.96
CA ASN A 82 12.12 23.35 -3.92
C ASN A 82 12.80 23.35 -5.31
N GLY A 83 12.24 24.10 -6.27
CA GLY A 83 12.75 24.19 -7.65
C GLY A 83 12.40 23.02 -8.57
N GLN A 84 11.82 21.93 -8.05
CA GLN A 84 11.41 20.77 -8.83
C GLN A 84 9.92 20.89 -9.21
N ALA A 85 9.60 20.61 -10.47
CA ALA A 85 8.21 20.47 -10.91
C ALA A 85 7.61 19.18 -10.33
N VAL A 86 6.48 19.32 -9.64
CA VAL A 86 5.79 18.23 -8.92
C VAL A 86 4.27 18.34 -9.09
N LYS A 87 3.58 17.26 -8.80
CA LYS A 87 2.12 17.17 -8.72
C LYS A 87 1.70 17.04 -7.27
N CYS A 88 0.72 17.85 -6.88
CA CYS A 88 0.15 17.80 -5.53
C CYS A 88 -0.99 16.79 -5.50
N PHE A 89 -0.78 15.69 -4.78
CA PHE A 89 -1.80 14.70 -4.45
C PHE A 89 -2.44 15.12 -3.14
N GLY A 90 -3.77 15.23 -3.10
CA GLY A 90 -4.53 15.44 -1.87
C GLY A 90 -5.30 14.19 -1.50
N ALA A 91 -5.17 13.73 -0.26
CA ALA A 91 -6.03 12.68 0.28
C ALA A 91 -7.01 13.22 1.30
N TYR A 92 -8.21 12.67 1.32
CA TYR A 92 -9.29 13.02 2.23
C TYR A 92 -9.92 11.77 2.81
N ASP A 93 -10.09 11.77 4.13
CA ASP A 93 -10.82 10.72 4.83
C ASP A 93 -12.30 11.15 5.06
N TYR A 94 -13.20 10.18 5.17
CA TYR A 94 -14.58 10.38 5.62
C TYR A 94 -14.95 9.29 6.64
N PRO A 95 -15.64 9.62 7.76
CA PRO A 95 -16.22 10.93 8.12
C PRO A 95 -15.26 11.91 8.79
N ALA A 96 -14.03 11.49 9.10
CA ALA A 96 -13.01 12.35 9.69
C ALA A 96 -12.42 13.26 8.61
N THR A 97 -12.61 14.58 8.69
CA THR A 97 -12.19 15.62 7.72
C THR A 97 -10.66 15.81 7.63
N PHE A 98 -9.90 14.72 7.72
CA PHE A 98 -8.45 14.75 7.66
C PHE A 98 -8.00 14.95 6.21
N ARG A 99 -7.02 15.84 6.00
CA ARG A 99 -6.44 16.15 4.69
C ARG A 99 -4.92 16.03 4.74
N SER A 100 -4.35 15.18 3.89
CA SER A 100 -2.91 15.15 3.62
C SER A 100 -2.63 15.71 2.23
N MET A 101 -1.42 16.24 2.05
CA MET A 101 -0.89 16.56 0.74
C MET A 101 0.47 15.91 0.55
N GLU A 102 0.68 15.28 -0.60
CA GLU A 102 1.95 14.68 -1.01
C GLU A 102 2.37 15.25 -2.37
N TYR A 103 3.67 15.50 -2.55
CA TYR A 103 4.20 16.18 -3.73
C TYR A 103 5.09 15.22 -4.52
N PHE A 104 4.56 14.78 -5.65
CA PHE A 104 5.15 13.71 -6.45
C PHE A 104 5.73 14.20 -7.77
N PHE A 105 6.80 13.56 -8.22
CA PHE A 105 7.29 13.67 -9.58
C PHE A 105 7.70 12.29 -10.11
N GLU A 106 7.75 12.16 -11.42
CA GLU A 106 8.24 10.95 -12.08
C GLU A 106 9.52 11.27 -12.84
N ASP A 107 10.44 10.32 -12.83
CA ASP A 107 11.59 10.26 -13.73
C ASP A 107 11.83 8.82 -14.19
N ALA A 108 12.95 8.56 -14.85
CA ALA A 108 13.28 7.24 -15.37
C ALA A 108 13.42 6.15 -14.29
N ASP A 109 13.69 6.52 -13.02
CA ASP A 109 13.81 5.55 -11.94
C ASP A 109 12.45 5.12 -11.39
N GLY A 110 11.43 5.99 -11.46
CA GLY A 110 10.19 5.77 -10.74
C GLY A 110 9.38 7.02 -10.37
N LEU A 111 8.28 6.76 -9.66
CA LEU A 111 7.49 7.76 -8.95
C LEU A 111 8.20 8.10 -7.62
N LYS A 112 8.56 9.37 -7.45
CA LYS A 112 9.26 9.90 -6.28
C LYS A 112 8.40 10.91 -5.53
N CYS A 113 8.49 10.91 -4.20
CA CYS A 113 7.86 11.92 -3.35
C CYS A 113 8.92 12.88 -2.81
N LEU A 114 8.78 14.16 -3.13
CA LEU A 114 9.70 15.24 -2.73
C LEU A 114 9.36 15.84 -1.37
N GLY A 115 8.09 15.75 -0.97
CA GLY A 115 7.66 16.30 0.30
C GLY A 115 6.20 16.03 0.57
N TYR A 116 5.77 16.41 1.75
CA TYR A 116 4.42 16.17 2.24
C TYR A 116 4.00 17.20 3.27
N GLN A 117 2.69 17.38 3.43
CA GLN A 117 2.06 18.25 4.41
C GLN A 117 0.96 17.44 5.10
N ASN A 118 0.77 17.67 6.40
CA ASN A 118 -0.22 16.95 7.19
C ASN A 118 -0.09 15.43 6.95
N PRO A 119 0.99 14.78 7.42
CA PRO A 119 1.18 13.36 7.20
C PRO A 119 0.10 12.48 7.85
N GLY A 120 -0.91 13.04 8.51
CA GLY A 120 -1.86 12.26 9.27
C GLY A 120 -1.21 11.64 10.50
N PRO A 121 -2.03 10.96 11.31
CA PRO A 121 -1.60 10.42 12.59
C PRO A 121 -0.45 9.43 12.45
N ALA A 122 0.26 9.28 13.57
CA ALA A 122 1.45 8.44 13.64
C ALA A 122 1.14 6.96 13.45
N VAL A 123 2.15 6.26 12.96
CA VAL A 123 2.23 4.81 13.09
C VAL A 123 2.37 4.50 14.57
N PHE A 124 1.44 3.69 15.08
CA PHE A 124 1.58 3.11 16.41
C PHE A 124 2.69 2.06 16.36
N ALA A 125 3.93 2.48 16.59
CA ALA A 125 5.05 1.56 16.75
C ALA A 125 4.85 0.70 18.01
N ARG A 126 5.52 -0.46 18.04
CA ARG A 126 5.47 -1.39 19.17
C ARG A 126 5.87 -0.66 20.46
N LYS A 127 5.12 -0.88 21.55
CA LYS A 127 5.38 -0.31 22.90
C LYS A 127 5.49 1.23 22.94
N SER A 128 4.36 1.91 22.71
CA SER A 128 4.08 3.31 23.11
C SER A 128 4.87 4.44 22.46
N SER A 129 5.82 4.18 21.55
CA SER A 129 6.50 5.26 20.85
C SER A 129 5.62 5.79 19.71
N PHE A 130 5.07 6.99 19.86
CA PHE A 130 4.56 7.79 18.75
C PHE A 130 5.74 8.15 17.85
N VAL A 131 5.69 7.77 16.56
CA VAL A 131 6.65 8.31 15.58
C VAL A 131 5.87 9.11 14.54
N ALA A 132 6.00 10.44 14.61
CA ALA A 132 5.61 11.31 13.52
C ALA A 132 6.59 11.16 12.35
N GLY A 133 6.04 10.92 11.16
CA GLY A 133 6.82 10.84 9.93
C GLY A 133 5.98 10.38 8.74
N ASN A 134 6.37 10.77 7.53
CA ASN A 134 5.83 10.19 6.31
C ASN A 134 6.42 8.80 6.10
N LEU A 135 5.84 7.78 6.71
CA LEU A 135 6.35 6.41 6.57
C LEU A 135 5.71 5.68 5.39
N PHE A 136 4.68 6.27 4.75
CA PHE A 136 3.92 5.65 3.68
C PHE A 136 3.70 6.60 2.52
N SER A 137 4.20 6.17 1.36
CA SER A 137 3.71 6.62 0.06
C SER A 137 2.22 6.38 -0.03
N PHE A 138 1.41 7.39 -0.35
CA PHE A 138 -0.06 7.32 -0.36
C PHE A 138 -0.62 7.32 1.07
N LYS A 139 -0.51 8.47 1.74
CA LYS A 139 -1.02 8.66 3.10
C LYS A 139 -2.49 9.11 3.07
N GLY A 140 -3.39 8.12 3.13
CA GLY A 140 -4.76 8.26 3.65
C GLY A 140 -5.00 7.23 4.76
N LEU A 141 -3.99 6.97 5.59
CA LEU A 141 -3.87 5.74 6.37
C LEU A 141 -3.42 6.02 7.81
N SER A 142 -4.21 5.51 8.75
CA SER A 142 -4.08 5.50 10.21
C SER A 142 -4.26 6.81 11.00
N GLY A 143 -5.40 6.92 11.72
CA GLY A 143 -5.49 7.36 13.14
C GLY A 143 -6.46 8.51 13.51
N LEU A 144 -6.69 8.68 14.83
CA LEU A 144 -7.90 9.24 15.45
C LEU A 144 -7.72 10.59 16.17
N VAL A 145 -6.69 11.38 15.87
CA VAL A 145 -6.42 12.61 16.65
C VAL A 145 -5.98 13.78 15.77
N GLY A 146 -6.78 14.85 15.84
CA GLY A 146 -6.39 16.22 15.51
C GLY A 146 -6.49 16.60 14.05
N ILE A 147 -7.39 17.55 13.74
CA ILE A 147 -7.30 18.39 12.55
C ILE A 147 -5.95 19.11 12.66
N VAL A 148 -4.96 18.67 11.88
CA VAL A 148 -3.74 19.46 11.73
C VAL A 148 -4.09 20.61 10.79
N GLU A 149 -3.86 21.85 11.24
CA GLU A 149 -4.23 23.06 10.51
C GLU A 149 -3.68 23.05 9.07
N ASP A 150 -4.45 23.60 8.12
CA ASP A 150 -4.09 23.72 6.70
C ASP A 150 -2.75 24.49 6.47
N ASP A 151 -2.23 25.15 7.52
CA ASP A 151 -1.00 25.95 7.52
C ASP A 151 0.27 25.19 7.98
N SER A 152 0.19 23.86 8.16
CA SER A 152 1.39 23.09 8.54
C SER A 152 2.52 23.25 7.52
N PRO A 153 3.79 23.33 7.94
CA PRO A 153 4.88 23.42 7.00
C PRO A 153 4.97 22.16 6.13
N ILE A 154 5.32 22.35 4.85
CA ILE A 154 5.68 21.23 3.98
C ILE A 154 7.02 20.67 4.48
N ILE A 155 7.04 19.38 4.77
CA ILE A 155 8.25 18.65 5.12
C ILE A 155 8.84 18.09 3.83
N LEU A 156 10.10 18.44 3.55
CA LEU A 156 10.83 17.91 2.40
C LEU A 156 11.47 16.56 2.75
N GLU A 157 11.42 15.64 1.79
CA GLU A 157 12.21 14.42 1.83
C GLU A 157 13.55 14.70 1.13
N ASP A 158 14.64 14.48 1.84
CA ASP A 158 16.00 14.60 1.32
C ASP A 158 16.81 13.33 1.64
N PRO A 159 17.13 12.49 0.64
CA PRO A 159 16.66 12.59 -0.76
C PRO A 159 15.15 12.29 -0.88
N PRO A 160 14.51 12.63 -2.02
CA PRO A 160 13.13 12.23 -2.31
C PRO A 160 12.95 10.71 -2.18
N THR A 161 11.84 10.27 -1.58
CA THR A 161 11.59 8.83 -1.42
C THR A 161 11.17 8.21 -2.76
N LEU A 162 11.69 7.02 -3.08
CA LEU A 162 11.33 6.29 -4.30
C LEU A 162 10.10 5.42 -4.03
N ASN A 163 8.91 5.96 -4.30
CA ASN A 163 7.65 5.37 -3.90
C ASN A 163 7.32 4.14 -4.74
N ILE A 164 7.55 4.21 -6.06
CA ILE A 164 7.41 3.11 -7.01
C ILE A 164 8.63 3.13 -7.92
N LYS A 165 9.31 1.99 -8.10
CA LYS A 165 10.43 1.84 -9.04
C LYS A 165 9.94 1.37 -10.41
N TYR A 166 10.50 1.92 -11.49
CA TYR A 166 10.22 1.48 -12.86
C TYR A 166 11.37 0.67 -13.49
N PRO A 167 11.04 -0.28 -14.39
CA PRO A 167 9.71 -0.87 -14.52
C PRO A 167 9.34 -1.64 -13.24
N LEU A 168 8.09 -1.51 -12.78
CA LEU A 168 7.60 -2.24 -11.62
C LEU A 168 7.13 -3.62 -12.10
N LYS A 169 7.92 -4.65 -11.81
CA LYS A 169 7.58 -6.05 -12.09
C LYS A 169 8.09 -6.98 -10.99
N LYS A 170 7.58 -8.22 -10.96
CA LYS A 170 8.01 -9.23 -9.99
C LYS A 170 9.55 -9.35 -9.95
N GLY A 171 10.09 -9.45 -8.74
CA GLY A 171 11.53 -9.59 -8.48
C GLY A 171 12.28 -8.26 -8.29
N VAL A 172 11.69 -7.12 -8.67
CA VAL A 172 12.30 -5.80 -8.45
C VAL A 172 12.28 -5.44 -6.96
N GLN A 173 13.42 -4.99 -6.44
CA GLN A 173 13.56 -4.47 -5.08
C GLN A 173 14.26 -3.11 -5.11
N TRP A 174 13.87 -2.22 -4.21
CA TRP A 174 14.47 -0.89 -4.10
C TRP A 174 14.37 -0.34 -2.68
N THR A 175 15.26 0.59 -2.35
CA THR A 175 15.18 1.34 -1.10
C THR A 175 14.20 2.49 -1.29
N TYR A 176 13.11 2.45 -0.52
CA TYR A 176 12.11 3.52 -0.47
C TYR A 176 12.64 4.70 0.33
N ARG A 177 13.27 4.41 1.48
CA ARG A 177 13.84 5.39 2.40
C ARG A 177 15.16 4.89 2.95
N TYR A 178 16.17 5.76 2.87
CA TYR A 178 17.45 5.56 3.55
C TYR A 178 17.40 6.06 5.00
N PRO A 179 18.22 5.51 5.89
CA PRO A 179 18.46 6.10 7.21
C PRO A 179 18.92 7.55 7.08
N ARG A 180 18.48 8.41 8.01
CA ARG A 180 18.89 9.81 8.08
C ARG A 180 19.19 10.23 9.52
N GLU A 181 19.79 11.40 9.69
CA GLU A 181 20.05 11.95 11.01
C GLU A 181 18.76 12.03 11.83
N GLY A 182 18.79 11.51 13.07
CA GLY A 182 17.62 11.43 13.94
C GLY A 182 16.61 10.31 13.61
N MET A 183 16.79 9.55 12.52
CA MET A 183 15.92 8.43 12.15
C MET A 183 16.73 7.30 11.47
N SER A 184 17.12 6.28 12.22
CA SER A 184 17.90 5.14 11.73
C SER A 184 17.13 4.16 10.84
N LEU A 185 15.84 4.44 10.58
CA LEU A 185 14.96 3.55 9.84
C LEU A 185 15.34 3.51 8.36
N GLN A 186 15.64 2.31 7.86
CA GLN A 186 15.61 2.02 6.43
C GLN A 186 14.31 1.29 6.08
N ILE A 187 13.73 1.63 4.94
CA ILE A 187 12.59 0.90 4.38
C ILE A 187 12.95 0.51 2.95
N ASP A 188 12.95 -0.80 2.69
CA ASP A 188 13.01 -1.34 1.35
C ASP A 188 11.61 -1.79 0.90
N LYS A 189 11.37 -1.80 -0.41
CA LYS A 189 10.18 -2.40 -1.01
C LYS A 189 10.60 -3.47 -2.01
N LYS A 190 9.81 -4.53 -2.10
CA LYS A 190 10.05 -5.64 -3.02
C LYS A 190 8.77 -6.04 -3.73
N ALA A 191 8.79 -6.10 -5.05
CA ALA A 191 7.76 -6.72 -5.86
C ALA A 191 7.88 -8.25 -5.75
N VAL A 192 6.98 -8.87 -4.99
CA VAL A 192 7.05 -10.30 -4.64
C VAL A 192 6.21 -11.18 -5.56
N GLY A 193 5.27 -10.61 -6.31
CA GLY A 193 4.39 -11.37 -7.17
C GLY A 193 3.54 -10.51 -8.09
N GLU A 194 2.79 -11.20 -8.94
CA GLU A 194 1.77 -10.64 -9.82
C GLU A 194 0.48 -11.40 -9.54
N GLU A 195 -0.61 -10.67 -9.33
CA GLU A 195 -1.90 -11.21 -8.93
C GLU A 195 -3.01 -10.44 -9.64
N VAL A 196 -4.09 -11.12 -10.02
CA VAL A 196 -5.29 -10.45 -10.56
C VAL A 196 -6.26 -10.22 -9.41
N LEU A 197 -6.64 -8.96 -9.18
CA LEU A 197 -7.65 -8.59 -8.20
C LEU A 197 -8.94 -8.19 -8.89
N GLU A 198 -10.08 -8.73 -8.44
CA GLU A 198 -11.40 -8.28 -8.87
C GLU A 198 -11.93 -7.20 -7.92
N ARG A 199 -12.29 -6.01 -8.45
CA ARG A 199 -13.02 -4.97 -7.69
C ARG A 199 -14.23 -4.54 -8.50
N ASN A 200 -15.41 -4.70 -7.91
CA ASN A 200 -16.69 -4.27 -8.50
C ASN A 200 -16.88 -4.77 -9.95
N GLY A 201 -16.56 -6.03 -10.22
CA GLY A 201 -16.69 -6.66 -11.55
C GLY A 201 -15.60 -6.28 -12.57
N LYS A 202 -14.61 -5.46 -12.19
CA LYS A 202 -13.42 -5.19 -13.01
C LYS A 202 -12.21 -5.97 -12.48
N LEU A 203 -11.46 -6.58 -13.38
CA LEU A 203 -10.20 -7.28 -13.09
C LEU A 203 -9.03 -6.31 -13.25
N TYR A 204 -8.10 -6.34 -12.31
CA TYR A 204 -6.88 -5.53 -12.29
C TYR A 204 -5.66 -6.44 -12.21
N GLY A 205 -4.81 -6.41 -13.24
CA GLY A 205 -3.51 -7.06 -13.21
C GLY A 205 -2.56 -6.27 -12.32
N CYS A 206 -2.28 -6.79 -11.13
CA CYS A 206 -1.55 -6.07 -10.09
C CYS A 206 -0.16 -6.66 -9.88
N VAL A 207 0.83 -5.78 -9.64
CA VAL A 207 2.10 -6.14 -9.01
C VAL A 207 1.93 -6.03 -7.49
N LYS A 208 2.24 -7.11 -6.79
CA LYS A 208 2.21 -7.20 -5.33
C LYS A 208 3.55 -6.78 -4.75
N ILE A 209 3.54 -5.79 -3.86
CA ILE A 209 4.73 -5.17 -3.26
C ILE A 209 4.66 -5.34 -1.75
N GLU A 210 5.77 -5.78 -1.14
CA GLU A 210 5.92 -5.87 0.31
C GLU A 210 6.95 -4.85 0.82
N TYR A 211 6.69 -4.28 1.99
CA TYR A 211 7.58 -3.34 2.67
C TYR A 211 8.44 -4.08 3.68
N LEU A 212 9.74 -3.78 3.68
CA LEU A 212 10.74 -4.38 4.55
C LEU A 212 11.31 -3.28 5.45
N TYR A 213 10.90 -3.28 6.71
CA TYR A 213 11.40 -2.35 7.72
C TYR A 213 12.69 -2.89 8.33
N LEU A 214 13.79 -2.17 8.12
CA LEU A 214 15.12 -2.58 8.55
C LEU A 214 15.62 -1.64 9.65
N TYR A 215 16.43 -2.19 10.57
CA TYR A 215 17.12 -1.44 11.63
C TYR A 215 16.21 -0.62 12.55
N SER A 216 15.02 -1.14 12.87
CA SER A 216 14.14 -0.49 13.84
C SER A 216 13.30 -1.48 14.63
N ASP A 217 13.57 -1.56 15.93
CA ASP A 217 12.75 -2.31 16.88
C ASP A 217 11.34 -1.70 17.03
N LEU A 218 11.20 -0.39 16.73
CA LEU A 218 9.93 0.33 16.82
C LEU A 218 8.92 -0.19 15.79
N TYR A 219 9.37 -0.53 14.59
CA TYR A 219 8.53 -1.08 13.51
C TYR A 219 8.60 -2.60 13.42
N SER A 220 9.19 -3.27 14.42
CA SER A 220 9.21 -4.72 14.50
C SER A 220 7.78 -5.28 14.47
N GLY A 221 7.47 -6.10 13.46
CA GLY A 221 6.14 -6.70 13.29
C GLY A 221 5.15 -5.83 12.52
N MET A 222 5.61 -4.72 11.93
CA MET A 222 4.86 -3.98 10.92
C MET A 222 4.98 -4.67 9.55
N GLN A 223 3.86 -4.83 8.87
CA GLN A 223 3.77 -5.41 7.54
C GLN A 223 2.89 -4.53 6.67
N ILE A 224 3.35 -4.23 5.46
CA ILE A 224 2.52 -3.57 4.44
C ILE A 224 2.66 -4.33 3.14
N THR A 225 1.51 -4.55 2.51
CA THR A 225 1.41 -5.12 1.17
C THR A 225 0.55 -4.21 0.30
N ASP A 226 1.11 -3.81 -0.84
CA ASP A 226 0.41 -3.04 -1.88
C ASP A 226 0.15 -3.93 -3.09
N TRP A 227 -0.99 -3.71 -3.74
CA TRP A 227 -1.30 -4.23 -5.07
C TRP A 227 -1.49 -3.03 -5.99
N ILE A 228 -0.57 -2.87 -6.94
CA ILE A 228 -0.55 -1.72 -7.86
C ILE A 228 -0.79 -2.22 -9.28
N ALA A 229 -1.74 -1.61 -9.98
CA ALA A 229 -2.03 -1.83 -11.39
C ALA A 229 -1.72 -0.56 -12.22
N GLU A 230 -1.99 -0.60 -13.53
CA GLU A 230 -1.86 0.59 -14.40
C GLU A 230 -2.73 1.76 -13.92
N GLU A 231 -3.88 1.47 -13.32
CA GLU A 231 -4.77 2.45 -12.72
C GLU A 231 -4.28 3.01 -11.39
N GLY A 232 -3.16 2.51 -10.84
CA GLY A 232 -2.61 2.90 -9.56
C GLY A 232 -2.84 1.88 -8.45
N LEU A 233 -2.88 2.33 -7.20
CA LEU A 233 -3.09 1.45 -6.04
C LEU A 233 -4.50 0.86 -6.07
N VAL A 234 -4.60 -0.48 -6.16
CA VAL A 234 -5.86 -1.24 -6.17
C VAL A 234 -6.22 -1.71 -4.76
N GLN A 235 -5.22 -2.11 -3.98
CA GLN A 235 -5.41 -2.48 -2.58
C GLN A 235 -4.14 -2.20 -1.76
N ARG A 236 -4.32 -1.83 -0.50
CA ARG A 236 -3.27 -1.92 0.52
C ARG A 236 -3.79 -2.68 1.73
N ILE A 237 -2.93 -3.52 2.31
CA ILE A 237 -3.14 -4.10 3.63
C ILE A 237 -1.96 -3.68 4.50
N SER A 238 -2.24 -3.08 5.66
CA SER A 238 -1.24 -2.82 6.69
C SER A 238 -1.58 -3.63 7.94
N VAL A 239 -0.56 -4.18 8.60
CA VAL A 239 -0.69 -4.90 9.86
C VAL A 239 0.38 -4.38 10.81
N THR A 240 -0.04 -4.03 12.02
CA THR A 240 0.89 -3.69 13.09
C THR A 240 0.51 -4.49 14.33
N ASN A 241 1.42 -5.37 14.73
CA ASN A 241 1.22 -6.28 15.86
C ASN A 241 1.72 -5.68 17.17
N ARG A 242 1.10 -6.09 18.28
CA ARG A 242 1.54 -5.79 19.65
C ARG A 242 1.66 -4.29 19.94
N ILE A 243 0.65 -3.53 19.51
CA ILE A 243 0.46 -2.13 19.88
C ILE A 243 -0.14 -2.06 21.27
N THR A 244 0.42 -1.22 22.14
CA THR A 244 -0.25 -0.86 23.40
C THR A 244 -1.23 0.26 23.10
N LEU A 245 -2.53 -0.02 23.18
CA LEU A 245 -3.55 1.00 23.10
C LEU A 245 -3.53 1.79 24.42
N VAL A 246 -3.48 3.11 24.33
CA VAL A 246 -3.51 3.99 25.51
C VAL A 246 -4.74 4.87 25.46
N GLY A 247 -5.32 5.14 26.62
CA GLY A 247 -6.43 6.07 26.77
C GLY A 247 -5.96 7.52 26.80
N HIS A 248 -6.90 8.43 27.00
CA HIS A 248 -6.65 9.87 26.97
C HIS A 248 -5.69 10.32 28.10
N GLU A 249 -5.67 9.61 29.23
CA GLU A 249 -4.80 9.92 30.36
C GLU A 249 -3.49 9.12 30.32
N GLY A 250 -3.23 8.40 29.22
CA GLY A 250 -2.04 7.59 29.01
C GLY A 250 -2.10 6.20 29.66
N GLU A 251 -3.23 5.84 30.25
CA GLU A 251 -3.47 4.51 30.82
C GLU A 251 -3.51 3.44 29.73
N SER A 252 -2.93 2.27 29.98
CA SER A 252 -2.97 1.16 29.02
C SER A 252 -4.37 0.56 28.96
N LEU A 253 -4.98 0.60 27.78
CA LEU A 253 -6.27 -0.03 27.45
C LEU A 253 -6.14 -1.48 26.94
N GLY A 254 -4.89 -1.94 26.72
CA GLY A 254 -4.60 -3.31 26.34
C GLY A 254 -3.58 -3.41 25.21
N THR A 255 -3.19 -4.64 24.88
CA THR A 255 -2.35 -4.92 23.71
C THR A 255 -3.23 -5.35 22.55
N VAL A 256 -3.02 -4.76 21.37
CA VAL A 256 -3.83 -4.98 20.18
C VAL A 256 -2.97 -5.28 18.96
N ARG A 257 -3.60 -5.91 17.97
CA ARG A 257 -3.15 -5.90 16.58
C ARG A 257 -4.08 -5.00 15.80
N ILE A 258 -3.52 -4.06 15.05
CA ILE A 258 -4.28 -3.21 14.12
C ILE A 258 -4.03 -3.71 12.71
N ARG A 259 -5.10 -3.96 11.97
CA ARG A 259 -5.07 -4.26 10.54
C ARG A 259 -5.87 -3.19 9.81
N GLU A 260 -5.31 -2.64 8.75
CA GLU A 260 -6.01 -1.71 7.87
C GLU A 260 -6.11 -2.32 6.49
N VAL A 261 -7.31 -2.31 5.93
CA VAL A 261 -7.56 -2.77 4.56
C VAL A 261 -8.13 -1.60 3.78
N LEU A 262 -7.41 -1.19 2.73
CA LEU A 262 -7.80 -0.14 1.80
C LEU A 262 -8.07 -0.79 0.43
N SER A 263 -9.27 -0.66 -0.12
CA SER A 263 -9.67 -1.30 -1.38
C SER A 263 -10.27 -0.30 -2.35
N LEU A 264 -9.79 -0.27 -3.59
CA LEU A 264 -10.24 0.66 -4.62
C LEU A 264 -11.74 0.47 -4.91
N ARG A 265 -12.50 1.55 -4.78
CA ARG A 265 -13.86 1.68 -5.30
C ARG A 265 -13.78 1.97 -6.79
N TYR A 266 -14.74 1.43 -7.53
CA TYR A 266 -14.83 1.57 -8.97
C TYR A 266 -14.63 3.03 -9.43
N MET A 267 -13.73 3.25 -10.40
CA MET A 267 -13.58 4.55 -11.05
C MET A 267 -14.65 4.65 -12.16
N LEU A 268 -15.57 5.62 -12.04
CA LEU A 268 -16.50 6.00 -13.10
C LEU A 268 -15.77 6.67 -14.26
#